data_AF-A0A1Q7YPB9-F1
#
_entry.id   AF-A0A1Q7YPB9-F1
#
_cell.length_a   1.000
_cell.length_b   1.000
_cell.length_c   1.000
_cell.angle_alpha   90.00
_cell.angle_beta   90.00
_cell.angle_gamma   90.00
#
_symmetry.space_group_name_H-M   'P 1'
#
loop_
_entity.id
_entity.type
_entity.pdbx_description
1 polymer ?
#
loop_
_entity_poly.entity_id
_entity_poly.type
_entity_poly.pdbx_seq_one_letter_code
_entity_poly.pdbx_strand_id
1 'polypeptide(L)'
;MDQAIAKFVGELRKGDVALFYYSGHGMQIDGENLLVPVDFAARLASEAKQSCIRFDELQRSLEKSAAGLSILVMDACRSNPFRGTRGLLSQGMAPVEPRMGSYIAFAASPGQTADDNSTERNGLFTKFLLESLRQPPPLSQLFRGVRDAVYTASRQHQMPAIQDQILGDFFFVPPAAAAAPAPPKTTVDLLEAGRTLFAQGKCAEALDYFDRAVRSDPQNAFAHNAAGLAYVCQNLQTSAIRSFNAAISLRPDLASAYLNRGNVYMTAGSYRLAAQDFEWAIDQEPQNSVYLTRRGYAYFGDRKYDEAMADFNRAAEVNPSDAEALYGRGQVRQRLGRYREAVDDYRAALERKPTLAGVKESLSTAEQQLRRRQQ
;
A
#
# COMPACT_ATOMS: atom_id res chain seq x y z
N MET A 1 21.65 22.34 10.00
CA MET A 1 20.32 21.94 9.49
C MET A 1 20.45 21.31 8.09
N ASP A 2 21.23 21.90 7.19
CA ASP A 2 21.42 21.41 5.81
C ASP A 2 21.92 19.96 5.69
N GLN A 3 22.91 19.56 6.50
CA GLN A 3 23.40 18.18 6.50
C GLN A 3 22.32 17.16 6.90
N ALA A 4 21.45 17.52 7.84
CA ALA A 4 20.36 16.65 8.28
C ALA A 4 19.30 16.50 7.18
N ILE A 5 19.02 17.57 6.43
CA ILE A 5 18.10 17.54 5.28
C ILE A 5 18.69 16.76 4.13
N ALA A 6 19.96 16.97 3.80
CA ALA A 6 20.64 16.21 2.76
C ALA A 6 20.64 14.71 3.08
N LYS A 7 20.91 14.35 4.34
CA LYS A 7 20.82 12.96 4.82
C LYS A 7 19.40 12.42 4.70
N PHE A 8 18.39 13.14 5.21
CA PHE A 8 16.99 12.76 5.11
C PHE A 8 16.57 12.52 3.66
N VAL A 9 16.87 13.47 2.77
CA VAL A 9 16.54 13.37 1.34
C VAL A 9 17.26 12.19 0.68
N GLY A 10 18.51 11.92 1.06
CA GLY A 10 19.28 10.79 0.55
C GLY A 10 18.79 9.41 1.00
N GLU A 11 18.02 9.34 2.09
CA GLU A 11 17.45 8.09 2.61
C GLU A 11 16.10 7.73 1.96
N LEU A 12 15.45 8.68 1.27
CA LEU A 12 14.15 8.48 0.61
C LEU A 12 14.26 7.52 -0.57
N ARG A 13 13.25 6.65 -0.74
CA ARG A 13 13.16 5.66 -1.81
C ARG A 13 11.91 5.85 -2.68
N LYS A 14 11.91 5.20 -3.84
CA LYS A 14 10.79 5.26 -4.79
C LYS A 14 9.50 4.73 -4.18
N GLY A 15 8.48 5.58 -4.10
CA GLY A 15 7.17 5.27 -3.51
C GLY A 15 7.02 5.67 -2.05
N ASP A 16 8.05 6.23 -1.42
CA ASP A 16 7.94 6.82 -0.08
C ASP A 16 7.18 8.15 -0.11
N VAL A 17 6.67 8.54 1.06
CA VAL A 17 6.16 9.89 1.34
C VAL A 17 7.19 10.64 2.17
N ALA A 18 7.70 11.75 1.66
CA ALA A 18 8.54 12.65 2.42
C ALA A 18 7.65 13.59 3.25
N LEU A 19 7.69 13.48 4.58
CA LEU A 19 7.00 14.40 5.47
C LEU A 19 8.03 15.34 6.11
N PHE A 20 7.91 16.64 5.81
CA PHE A 20 8.72 17.68 6.41
C PHE A 20 7.83 18.61 7.24
N TYR A 21 7.96 18.54 8.56
CA TYR A 21 7.27 19.43 9.49
C TYR A 21 8.28 20.42 10.08
N TYR A 22 8.01 21.70 9.91
CA TYR A 22 8.84 22.76 10.47
C TYR A 22 8.01 23.64 11.41
N SER A 23 8.49 23.79 12.65
CA SER A 23 7.94 24.71 13.64
C SER A 23 9.05 25.64 14.09
N GLY A 24 8.86 26.93 13.84
CA GLY A 24 9.88 27.94 14.09
C GLY A 24 9.52 29.25 13.40
N HIS A 25 10.52 30.07 13.08
CA HIS A 25 10.31 31.31 12.36
C HIS A 25 10.50 31.09 10.85
N GLY A 26 9.67 31.75 10.05
CA GLY A 26 9.50 31.49 8.63
C GLY A 26 8.97 32.75 7.98
N MET A 27 9.77 33.36 7.14
CA MET A 27 9.51 34.71 6.66
C MET A 27 10.26 35.01 5.37
N GLN A 28 9.77 36.03 4.66
CA GLN A 28 10.51 36.58 3.54
C GLN A 28 11.53 37.62 4.04
N ILE A 29 12.80 37.47 3.64
CA ILE A 29 13.88 38.42 3.88
C ILE A 29 14.56 38.72 2.55
N ASP A 30 14.53 39.98 2.12
CA ASP A 30 15.13 40.45 0.86
C ASP A 30 14.75 39.56 -0.34
N GLY A 31 13.45 39.28 -0.48
CA GLY A 31 12.90 38.47 -1.57
C GLY A 31 12.93 36.95 -1.35
N GLU A 32 13.64 36.44 -0.34
CA GLU A 32 13.83 35.01 -0.13
C GLU A 32 13.02 34.49 1.07
N ASN A 33 12.27 33.40 0.87
CA ASN A 33 11.61 32.70 1.95
C ASN A 33 12.62 31.85 2.74
N LEU A 34 12.82 32.18 4.01
CA LEU A 34 13.78 31.53 4.90
C LEU A 34 13.07 30.83 6.06
N LEU A 35 13.52 29.62 6.39
CA LEU A 35 13.21 28.91 7.63
C LEU A 35 14.32 29.22 8.64
N VAL A 36 13.96 30.03 9.63
CA VAL A 36 14.84 30.65 10.61
C VAL A 36 14.73 29.91 11.96
N PRO A 37 15.83 29.33 12.48
CA PRO A 37 15.81 28.64 13.77
C PRO A 37 15.28 29.52 14.91
N VAL A 38 14.62 28.92 15.89
CA VAL A 38 13.99 29.63 17.02
C VAL A 38 14.97 30.37 17.94
N ASP A 39 16.22 29.92 17.98
CA ASP A 39 17.33 30.46 18.75
C ASP A 39 18.22 31.42 17.93
N PHE A 40 17.85 31.71 16.69
CA PHE A 40 18.67 32.49 15.78
C PHE A 40 18.57 34.00 16.03
N ALA A 41 19.66 34.58 16.54
CA ALA A 41 19.76 36.01 16.83
C ALA A 41 20.57 36.75 15.74
N ALA A 42 20.02 36.90 14.54
CA ALA A 42 20.68 37.74 13.51
C ALA A 42 20.50 39.24 13.78
N ARG A 43 21.55 39.99 13.45
CA ARG A 43 21.57 41.47 13.51
C ARG A 43 21.43 42.10 12.12
N LEU A 44 21.67 41.32 11.06
CA LEU A 44 21.61 41.74 9.66
C LEU A 44 20.91 40.68 8.79
N ALA A 45 20.22 41.13 7.73
CA ALA A 45 19.53 40.25 6.78
C ALA A 45 20.48 39.26 6.08
N SER A 46 21.71 39.69 5.80
CA SER A 46 22.76 38.87 5.19
C SER A 46 23.18 37.67 6.05
N GLU A 47 23.14 37.81 7.38
CA GLU A 47 23.47 36.72 8.31
C GLU A 47 22.39 35.63 8.30
N ALA A 48 21.11 36.05 8.23
CA ALA A 48 19.98 35.16 8.07
C ALA A 48 20.08 34.34 6.78
N LYS A 49 20.45 34.96 5.66
CA LYS A 49 20.62 34.25 4.38
C LYS A 49 21.73 33.19 4.40
N GLN A 50 22.75 33.35 5.23
CA GLN A 50 23.86 32.39 5.33
C GLN A 50 23.59 31.25 6.31
N SER A 51 22.75 31.48 7.32
CA SER A 51 22.59 30.57 8.46
C SER A 51 21.23 29.89 8.53
N CYS A 52 20.27 30.34 7.72
CA CYS A 52 18.91 29.81 7.66
C CYS A 52 18.71 28.97 6.39
N ILE A 53 17.66 28.14 6.41
CA ILE A 53 17.33 27.34 5.22
C ILE A 53 16.53 28.17 4.25
N ARG A 54 16.96 28.19 2.99
CA ARG A 54 16.14 28.69 1.88
C ARG A 54 15.05 27.69 1.54
N PHE A 55 13.79 28.12 1.65
CA PHE A 55 12.64 27.25 1.44
C PHE A 55 12.57 26.69 0.00
N ASP A 56 13.02 27.47 -1.00
CA ASP A 56 13.13 26.99 -2.38
C ASP A 56 14.15 25.85 -2.54
N GLU A 57 15.25 25.87 -1.78
CA GLU A 57 16.25 24.80 -1.84
C GLU A 57 15.75 23.50 -1.22
N LEU A 58 14.99 23.61 -0.13
CA LEU A 58 14.29 22.47 0.45
C LEU A 58 13.34 21.85 -0.57
N GLN A 59 12.51 22.67 -1.22
CA GLN A 59 11.58 22.19 -2.25
C GLN A 59 12.31 21.54 -3.43
N ARG A 60 13.39 22.15 -3.94
CA ARG A 60 14.21 21.55 -5.02
C ARG A 60 14.82 20.22 -4.62
N SER A 61 15.24 20.09 -3.36
CA SER A 61 15.82 18.84 -2.85
C SER A 61 14.78 17.73 -2.77
N LEU A 62 13.56 18.07 -2.34
CA LEU A 62 12.45 17.13 -2.26
C LEU A 62 11.91 16.74 -3.64
N GLU A 63 11.80 17.68 -4.58
CA GLU A 63 11.40 17.41 -5.97
C GLU A 63 12.36 16.44 -6.68
N LYS A 64 13.67 16.55 -6.38
CA LYS A 64 14.70 15.65 -6.93
C LYS A 64 14.83 14.33 -6.16
N SER A 65 14.12 14.17 -5.05
CA SER A 65 14.17 12.95 -4.25
C SER A 65 13.47 11.79 -4.96
N ALA A 66 13.69 10.57 -4.46
CA ALA A 66 12.98 9.41 -4.97
C ALA A 66 11.51 9.32 -4.49
N ALA A 67 11.10 10.15 -3.52
CA ALA A 67 9.75 10.08 -2.95
C ALA A 67 8.67 10.37 -4.00
N GLY A 68 7.54 9.66 -3.92
CA GLY A 68 6.40 9.86 -4.82
C GLY A 68 5.50 11.04 -4.42
N LEU A 69 5.60 11.47 -3.16
CA LEU A 69 4.85 12.58 -2.57
C LEU A 69 5.71 13.28 -1.53
N SER A 70 5.71 14.61 -1.53
CA SER A 70 6.32 15.44 -0.49
C SER A 70 5.27 16.29 0.23
N ILE A 71 5.05 16.05 1.52
CA ILE A 71 4.14 16.84 2.36
C ILE A 71 4.99 17.79 3.22
N LEU A 72 4.83 19.09 3.01
CA LEU A 72 5.52 20.14 3.76
C LEU A 72 4.51 20.86 4.66
N VAL A 73 4.68 20.71 5.97
CA VAL A 73 3.84 21.38 6.98
C VAL A 73 4.65 22.49 7.62
N MET A 74 4.32 23.73 7.23
CA MET A 74 4.98 24.95 7.64
C MET A 74 4.22 25.61 8.78
N ASP A 75 4.50 25.20 10.01
CA ASP A 75 4.16 25.94 11.24
C ASP A 75 5.19 27.06 11.51
N ALA A 76 5.60 27.71 10.43
CA ALA A 76 6.77 28.58 10.36
C ALA A 76 6.41 30.06 10.42
N CYS A 77 5.16 30.46 10.20
CA CYS A 77 4.80 31.88 10.09
C CYS A 77 4.73 32.61 11.45
N ARG A 78 5.57 32.28 12.43
CA ARG A 78 5.50 32.80 13.79
C ARG A 78 6.10 34.21 13.90
N SER A 79 5.96 34.84 15.07
CA SER A 79 6.44 36.20 15.35
C SER A 79 7.85 36.47 14.81
N ASN A 80 8.05 37.67 14.25
CA ASN A 80 9.32 38.07 13.64
C ASN A 80 10.41 38.30 14.71
N PRO A 81 11.47 37.46 14.81
CA PRO A 81 12.54 37.64 15.77
C PRO A 81 13.40 38.88 15.46
N PHE A 82 13.27 39.45 14.25
CA PHE A 82 13.95 40.67 13.82
C PHE A 82 13.13 41.94 14.01
N ARG A 83 11.98 41.87 14.70
CA ARG A 83 11.10 43.03 14.90
C ARG A 83 11.85 44.14 15.64
N GLY A 84 12.17 45.23 14.92
CA GLY A 84 12.97 46.36 15.40
C GLY A 84 14.36 46.49 14.77
N THR A 85 14.78 45.54 13.94
CA THR A 85 16.05 45.60 13.20
C THR A 85 15.91 46.56 12.01
N ARG A 86 16.76 47.58 11.97
CA ARG A 86 16.68 48.64 10.95
C ARG A 86 16.96 48.06 9.56
N GLY A 87 16.00 48.20 8.64
CA GLY A 87 16.12 47.73 7.25
C GLY A 87 15.51 46.35 6.95
N LEU A 88 15.02 45.63 7.96
CA LEU A 88 14.34 44.35 7.78
C LEU A 88 12.81 44.54 7.84
N LEU A 89 12.18 44.63 6.68
CA LEU A 89 10.73 44.46 6.53
C LEU A 89 10.44 42.97 6.31
N SER A 90 10.34 42.18 7.37
CA SER A 90 9.88 40.79 7.23
C SER A 90 8.43 40.65 7.64
N GLN A 91 7.62 40.31 6.64
CA GLN A 91 6.27 39.77 6.78
C GLN A 91 6.36 38.24 6.86
N GLY A 92 5.23 37.55 7.06
CA GLY A 92 5.21 36.10 6.92
C GLY A 92 5.75 35.63 5.56
N MET A 93 5.87 34.31 5.36
CA MET A 93 6.39 33.78 4.09
C MET A 93 5.62 34.34 2.89
N ALA A 94 6.35 34.76 1.85
CA ALA A 94 5.74 35.15 0.59
C ALA A 94 5.08 33.97 -0.11
N PRO A 95 4.16 34.21 -1.07
CA PRO A 95 3.54 33.13 -1.84
C PRO A 95 4.61 32.23 -2.48
N VAL A 96 4.37 30.93 -2.46
CA VAL A 96 5.25 29.95 -3.08
C VAL A 96 4.51 29.25 -4.22
N GLU A 97 5.23 28.91 -5.28
CA GLU A 97 4.74 27.98 -6.29
C GLU A 97 5.13 26.55 -5.88
N PRO A 98 4.15 25.67 -5.58
CA PRO A 98 4.45 24.28 -5.22
C PRO A 98 5.04 23.54 -6.42
N ARG A 99 5.94 22.59 -6.14
CA ARG A 99 6.57 21.72 -7.17
C ARG A 99 5.72 20.47 -7.41
N MET A 100 5.90 19.81 -8.56
CA MET A 100 5.21 18.56 -8.90
C MET A 100 5.31 17.53 -7.78
N GLY A 101 4.18 16.96 -7.37
CA GLY A 101 4.14 15.96 -6.29
C GLY A 101 4.37 16.53 -4.88
N SER A 102 4.25 17.85 -4.70
CA SER A 102 4.33 18.49 -3.37
C SER A 102 2.97 18.98 -2.88
N TYR A 103 2.74 18.84 -1.58
CA TYR A 103 1.61 19.37 -0.84
C TYR A 103 2.11 20.23 0.32
N ILE A 104 1.85 21.54 0.29
CA ILE A 104 2.40 22.50 1.24
C ILE A 104 1.26 23.14 2.03
N ALA A 105 1.31 23.02 3.36
CA ALA A 105 0.36 23.64 4.27
C ALA A 105 1.07 24.66 5.16
N PHE A 106 0.62 25.92 5.14
CA PHE A 106 1.15 27.02 5.94
C PHE A 106 0.19 27.36 7.08
N ALA A 107 0.75 27.64 8.26
CA ALA A 107 -0.04 28.04 9.42
C ALA A 107 -0.73 29.41 9.27
N ALA A 108 -0.33 30.23 8.32
CA ALA A 108 -0.96 31.52 8.00
C ALA A 108 -0.90 31.80 6.50
N SER A 109 -1.65 32.80 6.05
CA SER A 109 -1.67 33.22 4.65
C SER A 109 -0.34 33.86 4.26
N PRO A 110 -0.02 33.92 2.96
CA PRO A 110 1.19 34.58 2.51
C PRO A 110 1.31 36.01 3.06
N GLY A 111 2.49 36.36 3.57
CA GLY A 111 2.77 37.64 4.22
C GLY A 111 2.18 37.79 5.64
N GLN A 112 1.38 36.85 6.12
CA GLN A 112 0.78 36.91 7.46
C GLN A 112 1.51 36.02 8.46
N THR A 113 1.35 36.34 9.75
CA THR A 113 1.88 35.55 10.84
C THR A 113 0.79 34.70 11.51
N ALA A 114 1.17 33.53 11.99
CA ALA A 114 0.36 32.65 12.80
C ALA A 114 0.46 33.06 14.28
N ASP A 115 -0.61 32.82 15.04
CA ASP A 115 -0.64 33.11 16.47
C ASP A 115 0.27 32.17 17.25
N ASP A 116 1.21 32.79 17.96
CA ASP A 116 1.92 32.18 19.06
C ASP A 116 1.01 32.24 20.30
N ASN A 117 0.02 31.35 20.37
CA ASN A 117 -0.93 31.29 21.49
C ASN A 117 -0.17 31.25 22.84
N SER A 118 -0.13 32.35 23.58
CA SER A 118 0.75 32.52 24.75
C SER A 118 0.29 31.76 25.99
N THR A 119 -0.92 31.18 25.96
CA THR A 119 -1.54 30.49 27.10
C THR A 119 -1.57 28.98 26.94
N GLU A 120 -1.31 28.45 25.74
CA GLU A 120 -1.29 27.01 25.46
C GLU A 120 0.07 26.58 24.92
N ARG A 121 0.39 25.28 25.05
CA ARG A 121 1.67 24.71 24.58
C ARG A 121 1.85 24.82 23.05
N ASN A 122 0.75 24.80 22.29
CA ASN A 122 0.78 24.78 20.83
C ASN A 122 0.02 25.99 20.27
N GLY A 123 0.50 26.53 19.15
CA GLY A 123 -0.26 27.50 18.34
C GLY A 123 -1.52 26.86 17.76
N LEU A 124 -2.48 27.69 17.33
CA LEU A 124 -3.80 27.23 16.85
C LEU A 124 -3.68 26.18 15.73
N PHE A 125 -2.79 26.41 14.77
CA PHE A 125 -2.57 25.49 13.65
C PHE A 125 -2.15 24.10 14.13
N THR A 126 -1.12 24.02 14.97
CA THR A 126 -0.61 22.75 15.51
C THR A 126 -1.62 22.08 16.44
N LYS A 127 -2.40 22.85 17.21
CA LYS A 127 -3.50 22.33 18.03
C LYS A 127 -4.52 21.57 17.17
N PHE A 128 -5.10 22.24 16.18
CA PHE A 128 -6.14 21.63 15.34
C PHE A 128 -5.60 20.56 14.40
N LEU A 129 -4.34 20.65 13.99
CA LEU A 129 -3.68 19.58 13.25
C LEU A 129 -3.60 18.31 14.10
N LEU A 130 -3.14 18.40 15.34
CA LEU A 130 -3.06 17.24 16.24
C LEU A 130 -4.43 16.65 16.59
N GLU A 131 -5.45 17.48 16.75
CA GLU A 131 -6.83 17.03 16.94
C GLU A 131 -7.34 16.24 15.73
N SER A 132 -7.11 16.76 14.53
CA SER A 132 -7.53 16.15 13.28
C SER A 132 -6.77 14.86 12.97
N LEU A 133 -5.50 14.77 13.37
CA LEU A 133 -4.67 13.56 13.22
C LEU A 133 -5.09 12.40 14.15
N ARG A 134 -6.00 12.61 15.12
CA ARG A 134 -6.57 11.51 15.92
C ARG A 134 -7.41 10.54 15.08
N GLN A 135 -8.10 11.07 14.08
CA GLN A 135 -8.87 10.33 13.09
C GLN A 135 -8.67 11.01 11.74
N PRO A 136 -7.51 10.78 11.09
CA PRO A 136 -7.08 11.61 9.99
C PRO A 136 -7.98 11.40 8.77
N PRO A 137 -8.66 12.45 8.27
CA PRO A 137 -9.38 12.37 7.00
C PRO A 137 -8.36 12.37 5.83
N PRO A 138 -8.81 12.26 4.57
CA PRO A 138 -7.94 12.46 3.41
C PRO A 138 -7.14 13.78 3.51
N LEU A 139 -5.92 13.80 2.98
CA LEU A 139 -4.96 14.90 3.13
C LEU A 139 -5.56 16.26 2.78
N SER A 140 -6.31 16.34 1.68
CA SER A 140 -6.98 17.56 1.26
C SER A 140 -8.05 18.03 2.27
N GLN A 141 -8.75 17.11 2.93
CA GLN A 141 -9.74 17.42 3.95
C GLN A 141 -9.09 17.75 5.29
N LEU A 142 -7.98 17.09 5.63
CA LEU A 142 -7.22 17.33 6.85
C LEU A 142 -6.85 18.80 6.96
N PHE A 143 -6.12 19.34 5.98
CA PHE A 143 -5.64 20.71 6.06
C PHE A 143 -6.73 21.75 5.80
N ARG A 144 -7.79 21.43 5.05
CA ARG A 144 -8.99 22.30 4.95
C ARG A 144 -9.72 22.40 6.30
N GLY A 145 -9.91 21.28 7.00
CA GLY A 145 -10.51 21.26 8.33
C GLY A 145 -9.67 22.04 9.35
N VAL A 146 -8.34 21.84 9.34
CA VAL A 146 -7.40 22.62 10.18
C VAL A 146 -7.51 24.11 9.86
N ARG A 147 -7.52 24.48 8.57
CA ARG A 147 -7.68 25.87 8.15
C ARG A 147 -8.95 26.49 8.71
N ASP A 148 -10.09 25.82 8.52
CA ASP A 148 -11.39 26.35 8.92
C ASP A 148 -11.48 26.46 10.46
N ALA A 149 -10.96 25.48 11.20
CA ALA A 149 -10.90 25.51 12.66
C ALA A 149 -10.01 26.64 13.20
N VAL A 150 -8.83 26.84 12.60
CA VAL A 150 -7.93 27.96 12.95
C VAL A 150 -8.61 29.29 12.65
N TYR A 151 -9.25 29.44 11.49
CA TYR A 151 -9.94 30.67 11.11
C TYR A 151 -11.08 31.00 12.08
N THR A 152 -11.87 30.00 12.48
CA THR A 152 -12.94 30.20 13.48
C THR A 152 -12.37 30.54 14.87
N ALA A 153 -11.38 29.77 15.35
CA ALA A 153 -10.81 29.96 16.69
C ALA A 153 -10.05 31.28 16.85
N SER A 154 -9.39 31.73 15.77
CA SER A 154 -8.74 33.04 15.69
C SER A 154 -9.73 34.17 15.44
N ARG A 155 -11.05 33.96 15.53
CA ARG A 155 -12.05 35.02 15.23
C ARG A 155 -11.79 35.68 13.87
N GLN A 156 -11.44 34.88 12.87
CA GLN A 156 -11.26 35.24 11.47
C GLN A 156 -9.98 36.05 11.14
N HIS A 157 -9.02 36.18 12.04
CA HIS A 157 -7.79 36.93 11.72
C HIS A 157 -6.60 36.06 11.28
N GLN A 158 -6.62 34.74 11.48
CA GLN A 158 -5.58 33.82 11.01
C GLN A 158 -6.17 32.83 10.00
N MET A 159 -5.68 32.87 8.76
CA MET A 159 -6.12 31.98 7.68
C MET A 159 -4.95 31.12 7.20
N PRO A 160 -4.86 29.83 7.57
CA PRO A 160 -3.90 28.90 6.99
C PRO A 160 -4.03 28.80 5.47
N ALA A 161 -2.90 28.61 4.77
CA ALA A 161 -2.87 28.49 3.31
C ALA A 161 -2.42 27.10 2.89
N ILE A 162 -2.95 26.63 1.75
CA ILE A 162 -2.61 25.34 1.16
C ILE A 162 -2.18 25.61 -0.29
N GLN A 163 -1.05 25.03 -0.69
CA GLN A 163 -0.49 25.12 -2.03
C GLN A 163 0.05 23.74 -2.43
N ASP A 164 -0.45 23.15 -3.52
CA ASP A 164 -0.05 21.82 -3.95
C ASP A 164 -0.02 21.64 -5.47
N GLN A 165 0.74 20.64 -5.94
CA GLN A 165 0.66 20.08 -7.30
C GLN A 165 0.59 18.55 -7.25
N ILE A 166 -0.28 18.02 -6.41
CA ILE A 166 -0.46 16.56 -6.30
C ILE A 166 -1.51 16.06 -7.30
N LEU A 167 -1.32 14.83 -7.80
CA LEU A 167 -2.29 14.14 -8.64
C LEU A 167 -3.17 13.24 -7.77
N GLY A 168 -4.36 13.73 -7.41
CA GLY A 168 -5.33 13.00 -6.57
C GLY A 168 -5.22 13.34 -5.08
N ASP A 169 -5.94 12.60 -4.23
CA ASP A 169 -5.93 12.78 -2.77
C ASP A 169 -5.28 11.59 -2.08
N PHE A 170 -4.71 11.83 -0.89
CA PHE A 170 -3.95 10.83 -0.14
C PHE A 170 -4.65 10.51 1.18
N PHE A 171 -4.63 9.23 1.54
CA PHE A 171 -5.27 8.75 2.76
C PHE A 171 -4.19 8.46 3.80
N PHE A 172 -4.33 9.06 4.97
CA PHE A 172 -3.63 8.56 6.14
C PHE A 172 -4.35 7.28 6.55
N VAL A 173 -3.71 6.14 6.31
CA VAL A 173 -4.15 4.88 6.92
C VAL A 173 -3.54 4.88 8.32
N PRO A 174 -4.31 5.09 9.40
CA PRO A 174 -3.77 4.90 10.74
C PRO A 174 -3.33 3.43 10.81
N PRO A 175 -2.22 3.09 11.50
CA PRO A 175 -2.09 1.72 11.98
C PRO A 175 -3.37 1.47 12.78
N ALA A 176 -4.18 0.51 12.34
CA ALA A 176 -5.54 0.33 12.81
C ALA A 176 -5.60 0.39 14.34
N ALA A 177 -6.66 1.02 14.87
CA ALA A 177 -6.94 1.13 16.30
C ALA A 177 -6.76 -0.22 17.02
N ALA A 178 -5.57 -0.45 17.58
CA ALA A 178 -5.28 -1.59 18.42
C ALA A 178 -5.25 -1.09 19.86
N ALA A 179 -6.19 -1.60 20.66
CA ALA A 179 -6.00 -1.67 22.11
C ALA A 179 -4.54 -2.09 22.40
N ALA A 180 -3.90 -1.39 23.34
CA ALA A 180 -2.48 -1.54 23.65
C ALA A 180 -2.02 -3.01 23.55
N PRO A 181 -1.04 -3.33 22.69
CA PRO A 181 -0.65 -4.72 22.52
C PRO A 181 0.01 -5.20 23.83
N ALA A 182 -0.44 -6.35 24.29
CA ALA A 182 0.32 -7.26 25.15
C ALA A 182 1.80 -7.30 24.68
N PRO A 183 2.76 -7.56 25.59
CA PRO A 183 4.21 -7.55 25.30
C PRO A 183 4.54 -8.31 24.01
N PRO A 184 5.62 -7.96 23.29
CA PRO A 184 5.86 -8.43 21.93
C PRO A 184 5.77 -9.95 21.86
N LYS A 185 4.64 -10.39 21.30
CA LYS A 185 4.38 -11.75 20.86
C LYS A 185 5.46 -12.08 19.85
N THR A 186 6.13 -13.22 20.02
CA THR A 186 7.18 -13.66 19.08
C THR A 186 6.62 -13.70 17.66
N THR A 187 7.48 -13.71 16.63
CA THR A 187 7.01 -13.85 15.22
C THR A 187 6.07 -15.06 15.07
N VAL A 188 6.33 -16.14 15.80
CA VAL A 188 5.48 -17.34 15.83
C VAL A 188 4.10 -17.03 16.40
N ASP A 189 4.01 -16.38 17.56
CA ASP A 189 2.76 -16.00 18.21
C ASP A 189 1.93 -15.03 17.35
N LEU A 190 2.60 -14.10 16.66
CA LEU A 190 1.95 -13.16 15.74
C LEU A 190 1.37 -13.90 14.53
N LEU A 191 2.10 -14.86 13.96
CA LEU A 191 1.62 -15.68 12.85
C LEU A 191 0.45 -16.57 13.26
N GLU A 192 0.48 -17.14 14.46
CA GLU A 192 -0.61 -17.99 14.97
C GLU A 192 -1.89 -17.17 15.23
N ALA A 193 -1.76 -15.99 15.85
CA ALA A 193 -2.87 -15.08 16.05
C ALA A 193 -3.47 -14.61 14.72
N GLY A 194 -2.62 -14.17 13.78
CA GLY A 194 -3.05 -13.75 12.45
C GLY A 194 -3.74 -14.89 11.68
N ARG A 195 -3.22 -16.12 11.75
CA ARG A 195 -3.83 -17.31 11.11
C ARG A 195 -5.20 -17.62 11.69
N THR A 196 -5.37 -17.48 13.01
CA THR A 196 -6.64 -17.71 13.70
C THR A 196 -7.71 -16.72 13.22
N LEU A 197 -7.35 -15.43 13.13
CA LEU A 197 -8.24 -14.38 12.62
C LEU A 197 -8.55 -14.56 11.13
N PHE A 198 -7.54 -14.96 10.34
CA PHE A 198 -7.71 -15.23 8.92
C PHE A 198 -8.69 -16.38 8.67
N ALA A 199 -8.61 -17.46 9.46
CA ALA A 199 -9.55 -18.58 9.39
C ALA A 199 -11.00 -18.19 9.75
N GLN A 200 -11.18 -17.11 10.53
CA GLN A 200 -12.49 -16.53 10.84
C GLN A 200 -12.98 -15.55 9.76
N GLY A 201 -12.21 -15.33 8.69
CA GLY A 201 -12.52 -14.35 7.63
C GLY A 201 -12.20 -12.89 8.01
N LYS A 202 -11.56 -12.65 9.16
CA LYS A 202 -11.23 -11.31 9.65
C LYS A 202 -9.93 -10.80 9.05
N CYS A 203 -9.97 -10.50 7.76
CA CYS A 203 -8.76 -10.30 6.96
C CYS A 203 -7.98 -9.02 7.27
N ALA A 204 -8.65 -7.93 7.65
CA ALA A 204 -7.97 -6.70 8.08
C ALA A 204 -7.22 -6.89 9.40
N GLU A 205 -7.84 -7.56 10.37
CA GLU A 205 -7.23 -7.87 11.67
C GLU A 205 -6.06 -8.85 11.49
N ALA A 206 -6.25 -9.90 10.69
CA ALA A 206 -5.18 -10.84 10.36
C ALA A 206 -3.97 -10.15 9.71
N LEU A 207 -4.22 -9.19 8.81
CA LEU A 207 -3.15 -8.43 8.16
C LEU A 207 -2.31 -7.65 9.18
N ASP A 208 -2.91 -6.99 10.17
CA ASP A 208 -2.15 -6.28 11.21
C ASP A 208 -1.15 -7.21 11.91
N TYR A 209 -1.59 -8.40 12.30
CA TYR A 209 -0.74 -9.40 12.95
C TYR A 209 0.38 -9.89 12.02
N PHE A 210 0.08 -10.15 10.74
CA PHE A 210 1.10 -10.58 9.78
C PHE A 210 2.12 -9.48 9.45
N ASP A 211 1.68 -8.23 9.30
CA ASP A 211 2.59 -7.09 9.08
C ASP A 211 3.48 -6.85 10.31
N ARG A 212 2.96 -7.05 11.52
CA ARG A 212 3.77 -7.04 12.75
C ARG A 212 4.76 -8.21 12.78
N ALA A 213 4.36 -9.39 12.33
CA ALA A 213 5.27 -10.54 12.21
C ALA A 213 6.42 -10.23 11.24
N VAL A 214 6.12 -9.63 10.08
CA VAL A 214 7.12 -9.18 9.10
C VAL A 214 8.04 -8.11 9.70
N ARG A 215 7.51 -7.13 10.45
CA ARG A 215 8.35 -6.11 11.11
C ARG A 215 9.25 -6.71 12.21
N SER A 216 8.74 -7.70 12.94
CA SER A 216 9.48 -8.36 14.03
C SER A 216 10.61 -9.25 13.50
N ASP A 217 10.38 -9.93 12.38
CA ASP A 217 11.39 -10.76 11.71
C ASP A 217 11.26 -10.61 10.19
N PRO A 218 11.92 -9.59 9.61
CA PRO A 218 11.85 -9.31 8.18
C PRO A 218 12.41 -10.42 7.30
N GLN A 219 13.18 -11.36 7.85
CA GLN A 219 13.76 -12.50 7.14
C GLN A 219 12.85 -13.74 7.18
N ASN A 220 11.67 -13.64 7.81
CA ASN A 220 10.73 -14.73 7.90
C ASN A 220 9.90 -14.89 6.63
N ALA A 221 10.29 -15.81 5.75
CA ALA A 221 9.55 -16.10 4.51
C ALA A 221 8.07 -16.46 4.75
N PHE A 222 7.76 -17.17 5.85
CA PHE A 222 6.38 -17.52 6.18
C PHE A 222 5.53 -16.31 6.58
N ALA A 223 6.12 -15.31 7.23
CA ALA A 223 5.41 -14.08 7.57
C ALA A 223 5.04 -13.28 6.33
N HIS A 224 5.97 -13.16 5.38
CA HIS A 224 5.68 -12.55 4.07
C HIS A 224 4.60 -13.32 3.30
N ASN A 225 4.65 -14.64 3.28
CA ASN A 225 3.62 -15.46 2.63
C ASN A 225 2.24 -15.28 3.29
N ALA A 226 2.18 -15.25 4.63
CA ALA A 226 0.94 -15.02 5.37
C ALA A 226 0.37 -13.61 5.13
N ALA A 227 1.22 -12.57 5.15
CA ALA A 227 0.82 -11.21 4.79
C ALA A 227 0.26 -11.15 3.36
N GLY A 228 0.91 -11.83 2.41
CA GLY A 228 0.44 -11.94 1.03
C GLY A 228 -0.98 -12.49 0.94
N LEU A 229 -1.30 -13.57 1.67
CA LEU A 229 -2.66 -14.13 1.74
C LEU A 229 -3.68 -13.14 2.31
N ALA A 230 -3.31 -12.39 3.36
CA ALA A 230 -4.19 -11.36 3.94
C ALA A 230 -4.43 -10.19 2.97
N TYR A 231 -3.43 -9.78 2.20
CA TYR A 231 -3.60 -8.80 1.13
C TYR A 231 -4.53 -9.31 0.03
N VAL A 232 -4.45 -10.60 -0.36
CA VAL A 232 -5.41 -11.20 -1.32
C VAL A 232 -6.83 -11.12 -0.79
N CYS A 233 -7.07 -11.48 0.48
CA CYS A 233 -8.40 -11.42 1.06
C CYS A 233 -8.98 -10.00 1.10
N GLN A 234 -8.12 -8.98 1.21
CA GLN A 234 -8.53 -7.56 1.14
C GLN A 234 -8.56 -7.00 -0.29
N ASN A 235 -8.41 -7.84 -1.32
CA ASN A 235 -8.36 -7.46 -2.73
C ASN A 235 -7.19 -6.52 -3.08
N LEU A 236 -6.10 -6.53 -2.30
CA LEU A 236 -4.89 -5.73 -2.51
C LEU A 236 -3.84 -6.52 -3.31
N GLN A 237 -4.12 -6.78 -4.58
CA GLN A 237 -3.34 -7.71 -5.42
C GLN A 237 -1.85 -7.31 -5.57
N THR A 238 -1.55 -6.03 -5.79
CA THR A 238 -0.17 -5.55 -5.94
C THR A 238 0.66 -5.78 -4.67
N SER A 239 0.06 -5.52 -3.50
CA SER A 239 0.70 -5.78 -2.21
C SER A 239 0.90 -7.27 -1.97
N ALA A 240 -0.09 -8.10 -2.33
CA ALA A 240 0.01 -9.54 -2.24
C ALA A 240 1.19 -10.09 -3.08
N ILE A 241 1.31 -9.69 -4.34
CA ILE A 241 2.42 -10.11 -5.22
C ILE A 241 3.76 -9.69 -4.62
N ARG A 242 3.88 -8.46 -4.09
CA ARG A 242 5.11 -7.99 -3.45
C ARG A 242 5.48 -8.86 -2.25
N SER A 243 4.52 -9.19 -1.39
CA SER A 243 4.76 -10.05 -0.23
C SER A 243 5.14 -11.47 -0.65
N PHE A 244 4.51 -12.06 -1.66
CA PHE A 244 4.93 -13.37 -2.17
C PHE A 244 6.32 -13.33 -2.82
N ASN A 245 6.66 -12.27 -3.54
CA ASN A 245 8.02 -12.08 -4.08
C ASN A 245 9.07 -12.04 -2.95
N ALA A 246 8.77 -11.35 -1.85
CA ALA A 246 9.65 -11.32 -0.68
C ALA A 246 9.79 -12.72 -0.06
N ALA A 247 8.68 -13.46 0.12
CA ALA A 247 8.70 -14.83 0.62
C ALA A 247 9.57 -15.76 -0.24
N ILE A 248 9.41 -15.68 -1.57
CA ILE A 248 10.17 -16.47 -2.55
C ILE A 248 11.65 -16.09 -2.55
N SER A 249 11.97 -14.79 -2.46
CA SER A 249 13.36 -14.33 -2.42
C SER A 249 14.10 -14.81 -1.17
N LEU A 250 13.39 -14.88 -0.04
CA LEU A 250 13.93 -15.39 1.23
C LEU A 250 14.01 -16.92 1.25
N ARG A 251 13.04 -17.59 0.61
CA ARG A 251 12.97 -19.04 0.55
C ARG A 251 12.48 -19.51 -0.83
N PRO A 252 13.41 -19.76 -1.78
CA PRO A 252 13.06 -20.19 -3.14
C PRO A 252 12.40 -21.58 -3.23
N ASP A 253 12.54 -22.42 -2.21
CA ASP A 253 11.90 -23.73 -2.10
C ASP A 253 10.49 -23.69 -1.46
N LEU A 254 9.97 -22.50 -1.14
CA LEU A 254 8.65 -22.35 -0.53
C LEU A 254 7.51 -22.51 -1.55
N ALA A 255 7.17 -23.75 -1.90
CA ALA A 255 6.13 -24.09 -2.89
C ALA A 255 4.79 -23.35 -2.67
N SER A 256 4.38 -23.21 -1.40
CA SER A 256 3.14 -22.48 -1.06
C SER A 256 3.14 -21.00 -1.50
N ALA A 257 4.29 -20.31 -1.52
CA ALA A 257 4.36 -18.92 -1.96
C ALA A 257 4.17 -18.79 -3.47
N TYR A 258 4.72 -19.73 -4.25
CA TYR A 258 4.48 -19.82 -5.68
C TYR A 258 3.01 -20.17 -5.98
N LEU A 259 2.42 -21.15 -5.30
CA LEU A 259 1.00 -21.45 -5.42
C LEU A 259 0.14 -20.19 -5.19
N ASN A 260 0.42 -19.46 -4.11
CA ASN A 260 -0.38 -18.30 -3.74
C ASN A 260 -0.21 -17.15 -4.75
N ARG A 261 1.01 -16.86 -5.20
CA ARG A 261 1.25 -15.84 -6.24
C ARG A 261 0.64 -16.24 -7.58
N GLY A 262 0.77 -17.51 -7.97
CA GLY A 262 0.14 -18.07 -9.15
C GLY A 262 -1.38 -17.90 -9.14
N ASN A 263 -2.04 -18.10 -7.98
CA ASN A 263 -3.47 -17.85 -7.83
C ASN A 263 -3.86 -16.37 -8.00
N VAL A 264 -3.00 -15.44 -7.59
CA VAL A 264 -3.21 -14.01 -7.86
C VAL A 264 -3.08 -13.73 -9.36
N TYR A 265 -2.08 -14.31 -10.04
CA TYR A 265 -1.93 -14.20 -11.49
C TYR A 265 -3.11 -14.81 -12.25
N MET A 266 -3.69 -15.92 -11.78
CA MET A 266 -4.92 -16.49 -12.35
C MET A 266 -6.08 -15.49 -12.29
N THR A 267 -6.29 -14.86 -11.12
CA THR A 267 -7.34 -13.85 -10.93
C THR A 267 -7.11 -12.62 -11.82
N ALA A 268 -5.85 -12.26 -12.07
CA ALA A 268 -5.46 -11.17 -12.96
C ALA A 268 -5.47 -11.56 -14.46
N GLY A 269 -5.84 -12.79 -14.82
CA GLY A 269 -5.82 -13.28 -16.20
C GLY A 269 -4.42 -13.50 -16.79
N SER A 270 -3.37 -13.43 -15.96
CA SER A 270 -1.97 -13.62 -16.34
C SER A 270 -1.58 -15.10 -16.34
N TYR A 271 -2.26 -15.91 -17.15
CA TYR A 271 -2.18 -17.37 -17.12
C TYR A 271 -0.77 -17.92 -17.34
N ARG A 272 0.03 -17.30 -18.20
CA ARG A 272 1.43 -17.72 -18.44
C ARG A 272 2.32 -17.55 -17.20
N LEU A 273 2.15 -16.46 -16.45
CA LEU A 273 2.88 -16.25 -15.20
C LEU A 273 2.40 -17.22 -14.11
N ALA A 274 1.08 -17.46 -14.05
CA ALA A 274 0.53 -18.46 -13.15
C ALA A 274 1.08 -19.87 -13.42
N ALA A 275 1.16 -20.27 -14.69
CA ALA A 275 1.68 -21.57 -15.08
C ALA A 275 3.16 -21.75 -14.69
N GLN A 276 3.99 -20.71 -14.82
CA GLN A 276 5.38 -20.72 -14.37
C GLN A 276 5.48 -20.90 -12.84
N ASP A 277 4.65 -20.19 -12.08
CA ASP A 277 4.64 -20.34 -10.62
C ASP A 277 4.20 -21.75 -10.19
N PHE A 278 3.17 -22.30 -10.83
CA PHE A 278 2.74 -23.66 -10.51
C PHE A 278 3.75 -24.72 -10.95
N GLU A 279 4.49 -24.51 -12.04
CA GLU A 279 5.60 -25.36 -12.44
C GLU A 279 6.70 -25.39 -11.36
N TRP A 280 7.13 -24.23 -10.85
CA TRP A 280 8.06 -24.18 -9.72
C TRP A 280 7.54 -24.92 -8.49
N ALA A 281 6.25 -24.79 -8.17
CA ALA A 281 5.65 -25.52 -7.05
C ALA A 281 5.63 -27.05 -7.28
N ILE A 282 5.39 -27.51 -8.51
CA ILE A 282 5.45 -28.92 -8.91
C ILE A 282 6.88 -29.46 -8.76
N ASP A 283 7.89 -28.68 -9.16
CA ASP A 283 9.30 -29.10 -9.03
C ASP A 283 9.69 -29.33 -7.57
N GLN A 284 9.11 -28.58 -6.63
CA GLN A 284 9.34 -28.78 -5.19
C GLN A 284 8.53 -29.94 -4.62
N GLU A 285 7.26 -30.08 -5.01
CA GLU A 285 6.35 -31.11 -4.51
C GLU A 285 5.64 -31.86 -5.67
N PRO A 286 6.35 -32.79 -6.36
CA PRO A 286 5.85 -33.39 -7.60
C PRO A 286 4.66 -34.34 -7.42
N GLN A 287 4.34 -34.72 -6.18
CA GLN A 287 3.21 -35.58 -5.83
C GLN A 287 2.01 -34.78 -5.28
N ASN A 288 2.02 -33.45 -5.41
CA ASN A 288 0.91 -32.61 -4.99
C ASN A 288 -0.04 -32.34 -6.16
N SER A 289 -1.19 -33.04 -6.19
CA SER A 289 -2.17 -32.91 -7.28
C SER A 289 -2.72 -31.48 -7.43
N VAL A 290 -2.73 -30.70 -6.34
CA VAL A 290 -3.24 -29.33 -6.37
C VAL A 290 -2.44 -28.45 -7.33
N TYR A 291 -1.11 -28.60 -7.36
CA TYR A 291 -0.28 -27.78 -8.24
C TYR A 291 -0.47 -28.13 -9.72
N LEU A 292 -0.59 -29.44 -10.01
CA LEU A 292 -0.93 -29.93 -11.35
C LEU A 292 -2.29 -29.42 -11.80
N THR A 293 -3.32 -29.53 -10.94
CA THR A 293 -4.67 -29.02 -11.22
C THR A 293 -4.65 -27.51 -11.48
N ARG A 294 -3.93 -26.73 -10.68
CA ARG A 294 -3.80 -25.28 -10.85
C ARG A 294 -3.10 -24.89 -12.15
N ARG A 295 -2.02 -25.60 -12.52
CA ARG A 295 -1.32 -25.39 -13.80
C ARG A 295 -2.18 -25.80 -15.00
N GLY A 296 -2.92 -26.90 -14.88
CA GLY A 296 -3.91 -27.33 -15.88
C GLY A 296 -4.96 -26.25 -16.13
N TYR A 297 -5.47 -25.59 -15.08
CA TYR A 297 -6.38 -24.45 -15.22
C TYR A 297 -5.72 -23.22 -15.84
N ALA A 298 -4.45 -22.94 -15.53
CA ALA A 298 -3.71 -21.87 -16.19
C ALA A 298 -3.56 -22.12 -17.69
N TYR A 299 -3.17 -23.33 -18.10
CA TYR A 299 -3.10 -23.72 -19.51
C TYR A 299 -4.47 -23.69 -20.20
N PHE A 300 -5.53 -24.12 -19.52
CA PHE A 300 -6.89 -24.00 -20.05
C PHE A 300 -7.28 -22.53 -20.32
N GLY A 301 -6.96 -21.63 -19.40
CA GLY A 301 -7.16 -20.18 -19.57
C GLY A 301 -6.36 -19.59 -20.74
N ASP A 302 -5.13 -20.08 -20.95
CA ASP A 302 -4.26 -19.73 -22.09
C ASP A 302 -4.62 -20.47 -23.39
N ARG A 303 -5.72 -21.26 -23.40
CA ARG A 303 -6.19 -22.09 -24.53
C ARG A 303 -5.20 -23.16 -25.00
N LYS A 304 -4.27 -23.55 -24.13
CA LYS A 304 -3.31 -24.64 -24.30
C LYS A 304 -3.93 -25.95 -23.85
N TYR A 305 -4.87 -26.46 -24.65
CA TYR A 305 -5.73 -27.57 -24.25
C TYR A 305 -4.99 -28.91 -24.11
N ASP A 306 -3.94 -29.14 -24.90
CA ASP A 306 -3.15 -30.38 -24.81
C ASP A 306 -2.31 -30.40 -23.52
N GLU A 307 -1.65 -29.28 -23.18
CA GLU A 307 -0.92 -29.14 -21.92
C GLU A 307 -1.85 -29.21 -20.71
N ALA A 308 -3.02 -28.57 -20.79
CA ALA A 308 -4.04 -28.66 -19.74
C ALA A 308 -4.53 -30.10 -19.54
N MET A 309 -4.78 -30.84 -20.64
CA MET A 309 -5.19 -32.24 -20.58
C MET A 309 -4.13 -33.11 -19.92
N ALA A 310 -2.85 -32.91 -20.25
CA ALA A 310 -1.74 -33.64 -19.66
C ALA A 310 -1.66 -33.42 -18.14
N ASP A 311 -1.76 -32.17 -17.69
CA ASP A 311 -1.73 -31.82 -16.27
C ASP A 311 -2.93 -32.39 -15.50
N PHE A 312 -4.15 -32.30 -16.05
CA PHE A 312 -5.32 -32.87 -15.38
C PHE A 312 -5.30 -34.40 -15.34
N ASN A 313 -4.78 -35.07 -16.37
CA ASN A 313 -4.56 -36.51 -16.33
C ASN A 313 -3.57 -36.89 -15.23
N ARG A 314 -2.43 -36.18 -15.17
CA ARG A 314 -1.43 -36.43 -14.16
C ARG A 314 -1.95 -36.16 -12.74
N ALA A 315 -2.73 -35.09 -12.56
CA ALA A 315 -3.38 -34.80 -11.28
C ALA A 315 -4.33 -35.94 -10.85
N ALA A 316 -5.12 -36.48 -11.79
CA ALA A 316 -6.02 -37.61 -11.53
C ALA A 316 -5.29 -38.95 -11.28
N GLU A 317 -4.09 -39.13 -11.84
CA GLU A 317 -3.21 -40.28 -11.52
C GLU A 317 -2.63 -40.17 -10.12
N VAL A 318 -2.11 -38.98 -9.77
CA VAL A 318 -1.50 -38.70 -8.45
C VAL A 318 -2.56 -38.75 -7.35
N ASN A 319 -3.75 -38.17 -7.60
CA ASN A 319 -4.87 -38.19 -6.69
C ASN A 319 -6.19 -38.46 -7.44
N PRO A 320 -6.64 -39.72 -7.48
CA PRO A 320 -7.92 -40.09 -8.11
C PRO A 320 -9.18 -39.47 -7.47
N SER A 321 -9.05 -38.83 -6.30
CA SER A 321 -10.14 -38.13 -5.62
C SER A 321 -10.13 -36.61 -5.86
N ASP A 322 -9.21 -36.09 -6.68
CA ASP A 322 -9.16 -34.67 -7.03
C ASP A 322 -10.33 -34.29 -7.97
N ALA A 323 -11.44 -33.89 -7.36
CA ALA A 323 -12.65 -33.51 -8.08
C ALA A 323 -12.45 -32.28 -8.99
N GLU A 324 -11.53 -31.38 -8.64
CA GLU A 324 -11.23 -30.20 -9.46
C GLU A 324 -10.43 -30.59 -10.71
N ALA A 325 -9.48 -31.52 -10.59
CA ALA A 325 -8.78 -32.09 -11.75
C ALA A 325 -9.74 -32.76 -12.73
N LEU A 326 -10.65 -33.61 -12.23
CA LEU A 326 -11.66 -34.29 -13.04
C LEU A 326 -12.58 -33.28 -13.74
N TYR A 327 -13.01 -32.25 -13.01
CA TYR A 327 -13.82 -31.19 -13.58
C TYR A 327 -13.09 -30.43 -14.70
N GLY A 328 -11.85 -30.00 -14.45
CA GLY A 328 -11.00 -29.35 -15.46
C GLY A 328 -10.78 -30.22 -16.71
N ARG A 329 -10.53 -31.52 -16.52
CA ARG A 329 -10.40 -32.48 -17.63
C ARG A 329 -11.67 -32.58 -18.46
N GLY A 330 -12.84 -32.65 -17.80
CA GLY A 330 -14.14 -32.63 -18.45
C GLY A 330 -14.34 -31.36 -19.29
N GLN A 331 -13.92 -30.20 -18.78
CA GLN A 331 -13.99 -28.93 -19.52
C GLN A 331 -13.12 -28.94 -20.78
N VAL A 332 -11.89 -29.46 -20.70
CA VAL A 332 -11.02 -29.62 -21.87
C VAL A 332 -11.66 -30.58 -22.89
N ARG A 333 -12.12 -31.75 -22.45
CA ARG A 333 -12.75 -32.75 -23.32
C ARG A 333 -13.98 -32.18 -24.02
N GLN A 334 -14.81 -31.42 -23.30
CA GLN A 334 -15.97 -30.74 -23.87
C GLN A 334 -15.57 -29.72 -24.94
N ARG A 335 -14.52 -28.93 -24.72
CA ARG A 335 -13.97 -27.99 -25.71
C ARG A 335 -13.46 -28.69 -26.97
N LEU A 336 -12.90 -29.89 -26.82
CA LEU A 336 -12.44 -30.74 -27.92
C LEU A 336 -13.58 -31.56 -28.57
N GLY A 337 -14.83 -31.36 -28.17
CA GLY A 337 -16.00 -32.07 -28.70
C GLY A 337 -16.15 -33.51 -28.20
N ARG A 338 -15.33 -33.95 -27.24
CA ARG A 338 -15.35 -35.30 -26.63
C ARG A 338 -16.43 -35.37 -25.54
N TYR A 339 -17.68 -35.15 -25.92
CA TYR A 339 -18.79 -34.92 -24.98
C TYR A 339 -19.08 -36.11 -24.06
N ARG A 340 -18.97 -37.36 -24.55
CA ARG A 340 -19.18 -38.56 -23.73
C ARG A 340 -18.19 -38.64 -22.58
N GLU A 341 -16.91 -38.46 -22.89
CA GLU A 341 -15.83 -38.51 -21.89
C GLU A 341 -15.86 -37.31 -20.94
N ALA A 342 -16.38 -36.16 -21.38
CA ALA A 342 -16.65 -35.02 -20.50
C ALA A 342 -17.77 -35.32 -19.49
N VAL A 343 -18.86 -35.97 -19.93
CA VAL A 343 -19.95 -36.42 -19.05
C VAL A 343 -19.44 -37.38 -17.99
N ASP A 344 -18.60 -38.35 -18.36
CA ASP A 344 -18.02 -39.31 -17.42
C ASP A 344 -17.15 -38.59 -16.36
N ASP A 345 -16.30 -37.66 -16.77
CA ASP A 345 -15.48 -36.85 -15.86
C ASP A 345 -16.32 -35.97 -14.93
N TYR A 346 -17.36 -35.31 -15.45
CA TYR A 346 -18.23 -34.47 -14.64
C TYR A 346 -19.03 -35.26 -13.61
N ARG A 347 -19.49 -36.47 -13.95
CA ARG A 347 -20.14 -37.37 -12.99
C ARG A 347 -19.16 -37.80 -11.90
N ALA A 348 -17.95 -38.21 -12.28
CA ALA A 348 -16.91 -38.57 -11.33
C ALA A 348 -16.55 -37.39 -10.40
N ALA A 349 -16.40 -36.17 -10.93
CA ALA A 349 -16.16 -34.97 -10.13
C ALA A 349 -17.31 -34.71 -9.14
N LEU A 350 -18.56 -34.87 -9.57
CA LEU A 350 -19.75 -34.66 -8.73
C LEU A 350 -19.89 -35.73 -7.63
N GLU A 351 -19.55 -36.99 -7.92
CA GLU A 351 -19.51 -38.06 -6.94
C GLU A 351 -18.48 -37.79 -5.83
N ARG A 352 -17.30 -37.26 -6.21
CA ARG A 352 -16.23 -36.92 -5.25
C ARG A 352 -16.52 -35.66 -4.46
N LYS A 353 -17.12 -34.64 -5.08
CA LYS A 353 -17.46 -33.37 -4.44
C LYS A 353 -18.82 -32.87 -4.93
N PRO A 354 -19.93 -33.30 -4.30
CA PRO A 354 -21.30 -32.91 -4.71
C PRO A 354 -21.58 -31.40 -4.66
N THR A 355 -20.78 -30.66 -3.88
CA THR A 355 -20.85 -29.21 -3.69
C THR A 355 -19.92 -28.42 -4.63
N LEU A 356 -19.19 -29.08 -5.54
CA LEU A 356 -18.30 -28.40 -6.48
C LEU A 356 -19.11 -27.52 -7.45
N ALA A 357 -18.85 -26.21 -7.42
CA ALA A 357 -19.60 -25.23 -8.19
C ALA A 357 -19.43 -25.45 -9.71
N GLY A 358 -20.49 -25.22 -10.48
CA GLY A 358 -20.48 -25.28 -11.95
C GLY A 358 -20.50 -26.69 -12.56
N VAL A 359 -20.19 -27.75 -11.81
CA VAL A 359 -20.13 -29.13 -12.35
C VAL A 359 -21.50 -29.61 -12.85
N LYS A 360 -22.58 -29.37 -12.10
CA LYS A 360 -23.94 -29.80 -12.50
C LYS A 360 -24.41 -29.14 -13.80
N GLU A 361 -24.11 -27.86 -13.96
CA GLU A 361 -24.44 -27.10 -15.17
C GLU A 361 -23.61 -27.59 -16.37
N SER A 362 -22.30 -27.79 -16.16
CA SER A 362 -21.39 -28.32 -17.18
C SER A 362 -21.79 -29.73 -17.62
N LEU A 363 -22.19 -30.59 -16.68
CA LEU A 363 -22.73 -31.92 -16.94
C LEU A 363 -24.00 -31.85 -17.81
N SER A 364 -24.99 -31.03 -17.41
CA SER A 364 -26.22 -30.86 -18.19
C SER A 364 -25.94 -30.38 -19.61
N THR A 365 -25.02 -29.42 -19.75
CA THR A 365 -24.62 -28.87 -21.05
C THR A 365 -23.94 -29.92 -21.92
N ALA A 366 -23.00 -30.69 -21.36
CA ALA A 366 -22.31 -31.75 -22.08
C ALA A 366 -23.26 -32.88 -22.50
N GLU A 367 -24.25 -33.24 -21.67
CA GLU A 367 -25.28 -34.22 -22.03
C GLU A 367 -26.18 -33.73 -23.18
N GLN A 368 -26.53 -32.44 -23.21
CA GLN A 368 -27.26 -31.86 -24.34
C GLN A 368 -26.45 -31.88 -25.63
N GLN A 369 -25.16 -31.53 -25.55
CA GLN A 369 -24.24 -31.57 -26.69
C GLN A 369 -24.04 -32.99 -27.22
N LEU A 370 -23.93 -33.98 -26.32
CA LEU A 370 -23.84 -35.39 -26.67
C LEU A 370 -25.08 -35.86 -27.42
N ARG A 371 -26.29 -35.51 -26.93
CA ARG A 371 -27.57 -35.85 -27.60
C ARG A 371 -27.65 -35.23 -29.00
N ARG A 372 -27.30 -33.96 -29.13
CA ARG A 372 -27.33 -33.24 -30.44
C ARG A 372 -26.37 -33.82 -31.47
N ARG A 373 -25.26 -34.42 -31.05
CA ARG A 373 -24.29 -35.05 -31.96
C ARG A 373 -24.72 -36.45 -32.42
N GLN A 374 -25.69 -37.05 -31.73
CA GLN A 374 -26.25 -38.37 -32.03
C GLN A 374 -27.52 -38.31 -32.89
N GLN A 375 -28.08 -37.11 -33.08
CA GLN A 375 -29.13 -36.79 -34.04
C GLN A 375 -28.49 -36.28 -35.32
#